data_AF-N9Z4P0-F1
#
_entry.id   AF-N9Z4P0-F1
#
_cell.length_a   1.000
_cell.length_b   1.000
_cell.length_c   1.000
_cell.angle_alpha   90.00
_cell.angle_beta   90.00
_cell.angle_gamma   90.00
#
_symmetry.space_group_name_H-M   'P 1'
#
loop_
_entity.id
_entity.type
_entity.pdbx_description
1 polymer ?
#
loop_
_entity_poly.entity_id
_entity_poly.type
_entity_poly.pdbx_seq_one_letter_code
_entity_poly.pdbx_strand_id
1 'polypeptide(L)' 'MIREDKKLLIELICNEQTKMIVKDHTKYESDKYKHLEELKVRIKNM' A
#
# COMPACT_ATOMS: atom_id res chain seq x y z
N MET A 1 16.23 5.93 -5.55
CA MET A 1 14.92 6.53 -5.24
C MET A 1 15.11 7.55 -4.14
N ILE A 2 14.75 8.82 -4.36
CA ILE A 2 14.92 9.85 -3.34
C ILE A 2 13.86 9.69 -2.24
N ARG A 3 14.07 10.33 -1.08
CA ARG A 3 13.22 10.14 0.11
C ARG A 3 11.77 10.55 -0.16
N GLU A 4 11.58 11.52 -1.03
CA GLU A 4 10.30 12.09 -1.44
C GLU A 4 9.51 11.08 -2.30
N ASP A 5 10.16 10.43 -3.26
CA ASP A 5 9.56 9.37 -4.09
C ASP A 5 9.08 8.19 -3.22
N LYS A 6 9.87 7.80 -2.20
CA LYS A 6 9.51 6.74 -1.24
C LYS A 6 8.22 7.09 -0.50
N LYS A 7 8.12 8.33 -0.01
CA LYS A 7 6.92 8.82 0.68
C LYS A 7 5.71 8.84 -0.25
N LEU A 8 5.88 9.37 -1.46
CA LEU A 8 4.81 9.45 -2.45
C LEU A 8 4.27 8.05 -2.81
N LEU A 9 5.15 7.08 -3.04
CA LEU A 9 4.74 5.71 -3.34
C LEU A 9 4.00 5.05 -2.16
N ILE A 10 4.50 5.21 -0.94
CA ILE A 10 3.81 4.70 0.25
C ILE A 10 2.42 5.32 0.40
N GLU A 11 2.30 6.63 0.19
CA GLU A 11 1.02 7.36 0.26
C GLU A 11 0.02 6.87 -0.79
N LEU A 12 0.46 6.67 -2.03
CA LEU A 12 -0.37 6.12 -3.10
C LEU A 12 -0.85 4.70 -2.78
N ILE A 13 0.01 3.85 -2.22
CA ILE A 13 -0.37 2.50 -1.81
C ILE A 13 -1.40 2.54 -0.69
N CYS A 14 -1.17 3.35 0.35
CA CYS A 14 -2.12 3.53 1.45
C CYS A 14 -3.49 4.00 0.94
N ASN A 15 -3.51 4.96 0.01
CA ASN A 15 -4.76 5.47 -0.58
C ASN A 15 -5.54 4.37 -1.33
N GLU A 16 -4.86 3.51 -2.09
CA GLU A 16 -5.50 2.38 -2.77
C GLU A 16 -6.05 1.36 -1.77
N GLN A 17 -5.30 1.04 -0.72
CA GLN A 17 -5.73 0.14 0.36
C GLN A 17 -6.97 0.67 1.10
N THR A 18 -7.00 1.97 1.41
CA THR A 18 -8.17 2.63 2.01
C THR A 18 -9.38 2.53 1.08
N LYS A 19 -9.22 2.80 -0.22
CA LYS A 19 -10.31 2.64 -1.20
C LYS A 19 -10.81 1.20 -1.28
N MET A 20 -9.93 0.21 -1.18
CA MET A 20 -10.32 -1.20 -1.17
C MET A 20 -11.17 -1.53 0.07
N ILE A 21 -10.74 -1.13 1.26
CA ILE A 21 -11.47 -1.39 2.52
C ILE A 21 -12.81 -0.64 2.55
N VAL A 22 -12.84 0.62 2.11
CA VAL A 22 -14.07 1.43 2.08
C VAL A 22 -15.11 0.83 1.13
N LYS A 23 -14.67 0.23 0.01
CA LYS A 23 -15.57 -0.46 -0.93
C LYS A 23 -16.05 -1.81 -0.40
N ASP A 24 -15.17 -2.56 0.24
CA ASP A 24 -15.46 -3.89 0.78
C ASP A 24 -14.49 -4.17 1.93
N HIS A 25 -15.05 -4.22 3.14
CA HIS A 25 -14.29 -4.40 4.36
C HIS A 25 -13.60 -5.76 4.44
N THR A 26 -13.93 -6.75 3.60
CA THR A 26 -13.23 -8.06 3.57
C THR A 26 -11.97 -8.04 2.71
N LYS A 27 -11.73 -6.95 1.94
CA LYS A 27 -10.58 -6.87 1.02
C LYS A 27 -9.22 -6.89 1.70
N TYR A 28 -9.12 -6.68 3.02
CA TYR A 28 -7.85 -6.86 3.73
C TYR A 28 -7.30 -8.30 3.62
N GLU A 29 -8.16 -9.30 3.39
CA GLU A 29 -7.75 -10.69 3.19
C GLU A 29 -7.30 -10.99 1.76
N SER A 30 -7.60 -10.10 0.82
CA SER A 30 -7.27 -10.29 -0.59
C SER A 30 -5.76 -10.28 -0.81
N ASP A 31 -5.30 -11.12 -1.75
CA ASP A 31 -3.89 -11.20 -2.12
C ASP A 31 -3.37 -9.85 -2.62
N LYS A 32 -4.20 -9.08 -3.33
CA LYS A 32 -3.86 -7.72 -3.76
C LYS A 32 -3.54 -6.81 -2.55
N TYR A 33 -4.37 -6.83 -1.51
CA TYR A 33 -4.14 -5.99 -0.33
C TYR A 33 -2.86 -6.40 0.40
N LYS A 34 -2.65 -7.71 0.59
CA LYS A 34 -1.45 -8.27 1.21
C LYS A 34 -0.18 -7.91 0.42
N HIS A 35 -0.24 -8.01 -0.90
CA HIS A 35 0.88 -7.63 -1.76
C HIS A 35 1.22 -6.14 -1.65
N LEU A 36 0.21 -5.27 -1.51
CA LEU A 36 0.42 -3.84 -1.28
C LEU A 36 1.08 -3.55 0.08
N GLU A 37 0.76 -4.32 1.13
CA GLU A 37 1.47 -4.23 2.41
C GLU A 37 2.94 -4.65 2.28
N GLU A 38 3.22 -5.78 1.62
CA GLU A 38 4.59 -6.22 1.38
C GLU A 38 5.39 -5.18 0.59
N LEU A 39 4.76 -4.55 -0.40
CA LEU A 39 5.38 -3.51 -1.22
C LEU A 39 5.73 -2.26 -0.39
N LYS A 40 4.86 -1.84 0.53
CA LYS A 40 5.15 -0.74 1.48
C LYS A 40 6.40 -1.03 2.31
N VAL A 41 6.53 -2.25 2.82
CA VAL A 41 7.69 -2.66 3.63
C VAL A 41 8.97 -2.66 2.78
N ARG A 42 8.91 -3.19 1.55
CA ARG A 42 10.05 -3.17 0.63
C ARG A 42 10.52 -1.75 0.32
N ILE A 43 9.58 -0.86 -0.02
CA ILE A 43 9.89 0.56 -0.34
C ILE A 43 10.50 1.29 0.86
N LYS A 44 10.01 0.99 2.08
CA LYS A 44 10.55 1.58 3.32
C LYS A 44 11.98 1.11 3.62
N ASN A 45 12.32 -0.13 3.25
CA ASN A 45 13.61 -0.75 3.54
C ASN A 45 14.67 -0.54 2.43
N MET A 46 14.24 -0.23 1.20
CA MET A 46 15.12 0.32 0.15
C MET A 46 15.62 1.70 0.54
#